data_AF-A0A1Q7LJB8-F1
#
_entry.id   AF-A0A1Q7LJB8-F1
#
_cell.length_a   1.000
_cell.length_b   1.000
_cell.length_c   1.000
_cell.angle_alpha   90.00
_cell.angle_beta   90.00
_cell.angle_gamma   90.00
#
_symmetry.space_group_name_H-M   'P 1'
#
loop_
_entity.id
_entity.type
_entity.pdbx_description
1 polymer ?
#
loop_
_entity_poly.entity_id
_entity_poly.type
_entity_poly.pdbx_seq_one_letter_code
_entity_poly.pdbx_strand_id
1 'polypeptide(L)'
;MLKFATILVGGLSAMGGWAVVTVMDVPEYFVAGQQYTIEFQVRQHGRTLLNGLQPELLVGAGSGRKETIPAVPRPATGTYAATFTAPSTGPLLLTIKSGWGSSELNLLPQIVVARGTKRPAMGAADRGRMLFVAKGCTICHASADASDDNNHLKVGPDLDGGRLTRQYVLQKITNPASQIMPDLGLSDAEAAAIAAFLSGERGAATGR
;
A
#
# COMPACT_ATOMS: atom_id res chain seq x y z
N MET A 1 -25.78 -7.93 53.54
CA MET A 1 -25.06 -6.77 52.94
C MET A 1 -24.06 -7.31 51.94
N LEU A 2 -24.45 -7.45 50.67
CA LEU A 2 -23.60 -8.02 49.63
C LEU A 2 -22.99 -6.85 48.83
N LYS A 3 -21.69 -6.61 49.04
CA LYS A 3 -20.95 -5.54 48.33
C LYS A 3 -20.64 -6.04 46.91
N PHE A 4 -21.28 -5.46 45.91
CA PHE A 4 -20.87 -5.61 44.52
C PHE A 4 -19.52 -4.93 44.32
N ALA A 5 -18.49 -5.72 44.03
CA ALA A 5 -17.21 -5.22 43.57
C ALA A 5 -17.35 -4.86 42.08
N THR A 6 -17.40 -3.56 41.79
CA THR A 6 -17.31 -3.03 40.43
C THR A 6 -15.92 -3.35 39.88
N ILE A 7 -15.83 -4.33 38.99
CA ILE A 7 -14.64 -4.53 38.17
C ILE A 7 -14.63 -3.40 37.13
N LEU A 8 -13.78 -2.40 37.33
CA LEU A 8 -13.40 -1.51 36.24
C LEU A 8 -12.62 -2.34 35.22
N VAL A 9 -13.28 -2.69 34.11
CA VAL A 9 -12.58 -3.05 32.88
C VAL A 9 -11.94 -1.76 32.37
N GLY A 10 -10.72 -1.49 32.81
CA GLY A 10 -9.90 -0.44 32.24
C GLY A 10 -9.66 -0.78 30.78
N GLY A 11 -10.30 -0.03 29.87
CA GLY A 11 -9.92 -0.05 28.47
C GLY A 11 -8.44 0.27 28.40
N LEU A 12 -7.65 -0.65 27.82
CA LEU A 12 -6.31 -0.33 27.37
C LEU A 12 -6.47 0.78 26.33
N SER A 13 -6.33 2.02 26.76
CA SER A 13 -6.04 3.13 25.86
C SER A 13 -4.83 2.67 25.05
N ALA A 14 -5.04 2.38 23.77
CA ALA A 14 -3.98 2.11 22.84
C ALA A 14 -3.02 3.28 22.95
N MET A 15 -1.85 3.08 23.57
CA MET A 15 -0.81 4.09 23.58
C MET A 15 -0.52 4.38 22.10
N GLY A 16 -0.92 5.59 21.68
CA GLY A 16 -1.13 5.96 20.29
C GLY A 16 0.08 5.65 19.42
N GLY A 17 -0.18 4.98 18.30
CA GLY A 17 0.82 4.68 17.29
C GLY A 17 0.16 4.55 15.93
N TRP A 18 0.95 4.77 14.88
CA TRP A 18 0.53 4.59 13.49
C TRP A 18 1.08 3.26 12.95
N ALA A 19 0.48 2.77 11.88
CA ALA A 19 0.95 1.61 11.16
C ALA A 19 1.11 1.91 9.66
N VAL A 20 1.97 1.14 9.00
CA VAL A 20 2.12 1.13 7.54
C VAL A 20 1.53 -0.17 7.02
N VAL A 21 0.73 -0.05 5.98
CA VAL A 21 0.32 -1.18 5.15
C VAL A 21 1.28 -1.28 3.97
N THR A 22 1.76 -2.49 3.68
CA THR A 22 2.59 -2.79 2.51
C THR A 22 1.90 -3.87 1.70
N VAL A 23 1.47 -3.55 0.49
CA VAL A 23 0.88 -4.54 -0.43
C VAL A 23 1.97 -5.40 -1.04
N MET A 24 1.80 -6.72 -0.99
CA MET A 24 2.80 -7.68 -1.45
C MET A 24 2.86 -7.71 -2.97
N ASP A 25 1.72 -7.80 -3.64
CA ASP A 25 1.61 -7.67 -5.09
C ASP A 25 0.37 -6.86 -5.47
N VAL A 26 0.54 -5.95 -6.42
CA VAL A 26 -0.55 -5.15 -7.00
C VAL A 26 -0.47 -5.27 -8.52
N PRO A 27 -1.53 -5.78 -9.17
CA PRO A 27 -1.54 -5.95 -10.62
C PRO A 27 -1.64 -4.58 -11.32
N GLU A 28 -1.17 -4.52 -12.56
CA GLU A 28 -1.24 -3.29 -13.38
C GLU A 28 -2.67 -2.89 -13.77
N TYR A 29 -3.59 -3.85 -13.73
CA TYR A 29 -5.02 -3.66 -13.94
C TYR A 29 -5.80 -4.88 -13.45
N PHE A 30 -7.11 -4.69 -13.33
CA PHE A 30 -8.05 -5.72 -12.96
C PHE A 30 -8.96 -6.07 -14.14
N VAL A 31 -9.52 -7.27 -14.14
CA VAL A 31 -10.42 -7.75 -15.18
C VAL A 31 -11.82 -7.92 -14.61
N ALA A 32 -12.82 -7.36 -15.27
CA ALA A 32 -14.19 -7.35 -14.77
C ALA A 32 -14.71 -8.76 -14.46
N GLY A 33 -15.28 -8.92 -13.26
CA GLY A 33 -15.81 -10.17 -12.76
C GLY A 33 -14.75 -11.26 -12.49
N GLN A 34 -13.45 -10.94 -12.51
CA GLN A 34 -12.40 -11.86 -12.06
C GLN A 34 -12.17 -11.65 -10.56
N GLN A 35 -11.89 -12.75 -9.85
CA GLN A 35 -11.53 -12.71 -8.44
C GLN A 35 -10.05 -12.39 -8.26
N TYR A 36 -9.74 -11.54 -7.29
CA TYR A 36 -8.39 -11.15 -6.91
C TYR A 36 -8.22 -11.25 -5.41
N THR A 37 -7.02 -11.62 -4.98
CA THR A 37 -6.60 -11.60 -3.58
C THR A 37 -5.50 -10.56 -3.42
N ILE A 38 -5.75 -9.55 -2.58
CA ILE A 38 -4.75 -8.56 -2.19
C ILE A 38 -4.14 -9.03 -0.88
N GLU A 39 -2.89 -9.49 -0.94
CA GLU A 39 -2.09 -9.82 0.24
C GLU A 39 -1.26 -8.60 0.65
N PHE A 40 -1.23 -8.31 1.95
CA PHE A 40 -0.52 -7.17 2.50
C PHE A 40 -0.02 -7.46 3.91
N GLN A 41 0.95 -6.65 4.35
CA GLN A 41 1.49 -6.68 5.69
C GLN A 41 1.19 -5.40 6.44
N VAL A 42 0.99 -5.49 7.75
CA VAL A 42 0.81 -4.33 8.64
C VAL A 42 1.99 -4.23 9.60
N ARG A 43 2.66 -3.07 9.62
CA ARG A 43 3.79 -2.78 10.52
C ARG A 43 3.53 -1.57 11.40
N GLN A 44 3.63 -1.72 12.72
CA GLN A 44 3.64 -0.58 13.64
C GLN A 44 4.88 0.29 13.39
N HIS A 45 4.67 1.60 13.25
CA HIS A 45 5.72 2.58 12.97
C HIS A 45 6.58 2.21 11.74
N GLY A 46 5.99 1.46 10.80
CA GLY A 46 6.68 0.96 9.61
C GLY A 46 7.67 -0.17 9.86
N ARG A 47 7.82 -0.69 11.09
CA ARG A 47 8.85 -1.71 11.41
C ARG A 47 8.28 -3.03 11.95
N THR A 48 7.55 -2.97 13.06
CA THR A 48 7.14 -4.18 13.78
C THR A 48 5.89 -4.79 13.16
N LEU A 49 5.99 -5.98 12.58
CA LEU A 49 4.84 -6.70 12.03
C LEU A 49 3.80 -6.99 13.12
N LEU A 50 2.52 -6.73 12.82
CA LEU A 50 1.41 -6.81 13.77
C LEU A 50 0.45 -7.95 13.45
N ASN A 51 0.34 -8.93 14.34
CA ASN A 51 -0.66 -10.00 14.29
C ASN A 51 -1.94 -9.62 15.03
N GLY A 52 -3.01 -10.40 14.84
CA GLY A 52 -4.25 -10.31 15.61
C GLY A 52 -5.11 -9.09 15.28
N LEU A 53 -4.80 -8.38 14.19
CA LEU A 53 -5.62 -7.27 13.71
C LEU A 53 -6.84 -7.78 12.95
N GLN A 54 -7.79 -6.87 12.74
CA GLN A 54 -8.97 -7.07 11.89
C GLN A 54 -8.96 -6.04 10.76
N PRO A 55 -8.06 -6.17 9.77
CA PRO A 55 -8.02 -5.23 8.67
C PRO A 55 -9.18 -5.43 7.70
N GLU A 56 -9.49 -4.38 6.95
CA GLU A 56 -10.55 -4.36 5.94
C GLU A 56 -10.02 -3.80 4.62
N LEU A 57 -10.45 -4.38 3.51
CA LEU A 57 -10.31 -3.81 2.19
C LEU A 57 -11.62 -3.12 1.80
N LEU A 58 -11.57 -1.82 1.51
CA LEU A 58 -12.67 -1.10 0.89
C LEU A 58 -12.48 -1.08 -0.63
N VAL A 59 -13.49 -1.54 -1.36
CA VAL A 59 -13.49 -1.63 -2.82
C VAL A 59 -14.55 -0.68 -3.39
N GLY A 60 -14.13 0.33 -4.14
CA GLY A 60 -15.03 1.32 -4.76
C GLY A 60 -14.92 1.34 -6.28
N ALA A 61 -16.05 1.35 -6.97
CA ALA A 61 -16.13 1.67 -8.40
C ALA A 61 -16.35 3.17 -8.58
N GLY A 62 -15.31 3.93 -8.92
CA GLY A 62 -15.36 5.40 -9.01
C GLY A 62 -15.79 6.08 -7.70
N SER A 63 -16.61 7.13 -7.78
CA SER A 63 -17.12 7.90 -6.62
C SER A 63 -18.31 7.26 -5.90
N GLY A 64 -18.64 6.00 -6.22
CA GLY A 64 -19.77 5.28 -5.63
C GLY A 64 -19.50 4.77 -4.22
N ARG A 65 -20.50 4.07 -3.66
CA ARG A 65 -20.40 3.38 -2.36
C ARG A 65 -19.27 2.34 -2.41
N LYS A 66 -18.40 2.33 -1.40
CA LYS A 66 -17.37 1.30 -1.23
C LYS A 66 -17.98 0.05 -0.57
N GLU A 67 -17.64 -1.12 -1.10
CA GLU A 67 -17.88 -2.41 -0.46
C GLU A 67 -16.77 -2.68 0.56
N THR A 68 -17.13 -3.14 1.76
CA THR A 68 -16.16 -3.50 2.80
C THR A 68 -15.95 -5.01 2.80
N ILE A 69 -14.71 -5.43 2.70
CA ILE A 69 -14.31 -6.84 2.64
C ILE A 69 -13.35 -7.11 3.80
N PRO A 70 -13.70 -8.02 4.73
CA PRO A 70 -12.79 -8.37 5.82
C PRO A 70 -11.56 -9.08 5.26
N ALA A 71 -10.39 -8.68 5.75
CA ALA A 71 -9.15 -9.39 5.45
C ALA A 71 -8.91 -10.49 6.49
N VAL A 72 -8.42 -11.64 6.03
CA VAL A 72 -8.12 -12.79 6.89
C VAL A 72 -6.61 -12.89 7.15
N PRO A 73 -6.19 -13.30 8.35
CA PRO A 73 -4.77 -13.51 8.64
C PRO A 73 -4.17 -14.63 7.79
N ARG A 74 -2.87 -14.52 7.51
CA ARG A 74 -2.07 -15.50 6.77
C ARG A 74 -0.97 -16.08 7.67
N PRO A 75 -0.34 -17.22 7.31
CA PRO A 75 0.68 -17.85 8.17
C PRO A 75 1.91 -16.97 8.43
N ALA A 76 2.28 -16.11 7.48
CA ALA A 76 3.39 -15.17 7.66
C ALA A 76 3.00 -14.07 8.65
N THR A 77 3.95 -13.70 9.53
CA THR A 77 3.71 -12.71 10.59
C THR A 77 3.25 -11.37 10.01
N GLY A 78 2.24 -10.78 10.62
CA GLY A 78 1.63 -9.51 10.25
C GLY A 78 1.02 -9.47 8.86
N THR A 79 0.78 -10.64 8.25
CA THR A 79 0.29 -10.76 6.87
C THR A 79 -1.20 -11.09 6.87
N TYR A 80 -1.94 -10.40 6.00
CA TYR A 80 -3.37 -10.55 5.82
C TYR A 80 -3.71 -10.56 4.34
N ALA A 81 -4.86 -11.12 3.99
CA ALA A 81 -5.35 -11.14 2.62
C ALA A 81 -6.85 -10.84 2.57
N ALA A 82 -7.25 -9.97 1.64
CA ALA A 82 -8.65 -9.75 1.29
C ALA A 82 -8.91 -10.25 -0.12
N THR A 83 -10.01 -10.97 -0.33
CA THR A 83 -10.39 -11.49 -1.65
C THR A 83 -11.67 -10.83 -2.11
N PHE A 84 -11.66 -10.30 -3.33
CA PHE A 84 -12.77 -9.57 -3.93
C PHE A 84 -12.97 -9.94 -5.39
N THR A 85 -14.17 -9.71 -5.91
CA THR A 85 -14.44 -9.80 -7.34
C THR A 85 -14.36 -8.40 -7.93
N ALA A 86 -13.52 -8.20 -8.95
CA ALA A 86 -13.39 -6.90 -9.59
C ALA A 86 -14.74 -6.45 -10.19
N PRO A 87 -15.14 -5.17 -9.99
CA PRO A 87 -16.44 -4.67 -10.42
C PRO A 87 -16.54 -4.56 -11.95
N SER A 88 -17.56 -3.86 -12.45
CA SER A 88 -17.65 -3.51 -13.86
C SER A 88 -16.45 -2.64 -14.29
N THR A 89 -16.24 -2.56 -15.61
CA THR A 89 -15.14 -1.79 -16.21
C THR A 89 -15.16 -0.33 -15.79
N GLY A 90 -14.00 0.24 -15.49
CA GLY A 90 -13.88 1.63 -15.04
C GLY A 90 -12.87 1.80 -13.90
N PRO A 91 -12.82 2.99 -13.28
CA PRO A 91 -11.90 3.27 -12.19
C PRO A 91 -12.22 2.41 -10.96
N LEU A 92 -11.16 1.88 -10.34
CA LEU A 92 -11.20 1.09 -9.12
C LEU A 92 -10.41 1.81 -8.03
N LEU A 93 -11.07 2.10 -6.92
CA LEU A 93 -10.47 2.67 -5.72
C LEU A 93 -10.36 1.57 -4.67
N LEU A 94 -9.16 1.39 -4.13
CA LEU A 94 -8.87 0.41 -3.08
C LEU A 94 -8.27 1.13 -1.88
N THR A 95 -8.91 0.97 -0.72
CA THR A 95 -8.39 1.46 0.57
C THR A 95 -8.22 0.28 1.50
N ILE A 96 -7.06 0.11 2.11
CA ILE A 96 -6.81 -0.92 3.12
C ILE A 96 -6.78 -0.24 4.49
N LYS A 97 -7.77 -0.55 5.33
CA LYS A 97 -7.74 -0.19 6.75
C LYS A 97 -6.93 -1.22 7.50
N SER A 98 -5.92 -0.78 8.24
CA SER A 98 -4.99 -1.69 8.91
C SER A 98 -5.58 -2.44 10.11
N GLY A 99 -6.68 -1.94 10.69
CA GLY A 99 -7.15 -2.39 12.00
C GLY A 99 -6.30 -1.90 13.17
N TRP A 100 -5.33 -1.00 12.94
CA TRP A 100 -4.51 -0.36 13.97
C TRP A 100 -4.69 1.16 13.96
N GLY A 101 -5.36 1.68 14.99
CA GLY A 101 -5.69 3.10 15.09
C GLY A 101 -6.49 3.57 13.86
N SER A 102 -6.16 4.75 13.34
CA SER A 102 -6.73 5.29 12.10
C SER A 102 -5.84 5.03 10.88
N SER A 103 -4.91 4.07 10.96
CA SER A 103 -3.93 3.87 9.89
C SER A 103 -4.56 3.13 8.71
N GLU A 104 -4.44 3.70 7.52
CA GLU A 104 -4.93 3.12 6.28
C GLU A 104 -3.98 3.43 5.12
N LEU A 105 -4.15 2.68 4.03
CA LEU A 105 -3.46 2.90 2.76
C LEU A 105 -4.49 3.00 1.64
N ASN A 106 -4.57 4.17 1.02
CA ASN A 106 -5.23 4.40 -0.24
C ASN A 106 -4.25 4.08 -1.38
N LEU A 107 -4.62 3.10 -2.21
CA LEU A 107 -3.88 2.82 -3.43
C LEU A 107 -4.20 3.89 -4.48
N LEU A 108 -3.25 4.16 -5.37
CA LEU A 108 -3.52 4.98 -6.54
C LEU A 108 -4.68 4.38 -7.35
N PRO A 109 -5.52 5.22 -7.99
CA PRO A 109 -6.64 4.74 -8.79
C PRO A 109 -6.21 3.68 -9.80
N GLN A 110 -6.84 2.52 -9.71
CA GLN A 110 -6.63 1.39 -10.60
C GLN A 110 -7.69 1.39 -11.70
N ILE A 111 -7.52 0.54 -12.70
CA ILE A 111 -8.50 0.36 -13.77
C ILE A 111 -8.97 -1.09 -13.84
N VAL A 112 -10.28 -1.27 -13.97
CA VAL A 112 -10.90 -2.53 -14.36
C VAL A 112 -11.18 -2.50 -15.85
N VAL A 113 -10.70 -3.50 -16.59
CA VAL A 113 -10.93 -3.66 -18.03
C VAL A 113 -11.87 -4.82 -18.33
N ALA A 114 -12.39 -4.84 -19.54
CA ALA A 114 -13.23 -5.95 -20.00
C ALA A 114 -12.41 -7.24 -20.09
N ARG A 115 -13.10 -8.38 -19.95
CA ARG A 115 -12.49 -9.70 -20.21
C ARG A 115 -11.98 -9.76 -21.65
N GLY A 116 -10.77 -10.29 -21.82
CA GLY A 116 -10.12 -10.40 -23.14
C GLY A 116 -9.44 -9.13 -23.65
N THR A 117 -9.50 -8.01 -22.92
CA THR A 117 -8.73 -6.80 -23.26
C THR A 117 -7.22 -7.09 -23.15
N LYS A 118 -6.50 -6.91 -24.26
CA LYS A 118 -5.03 -6.85 -24.25
C LYS A 118 -4.59 -5.42 -23.97
N ARG A 119 -3.80 -5.22 -22.91
CA ARG A 119 -3.13 -3.94 -22.65
C ARG A 119 -1.62 -4.07 -22.88
N PRO A 120 -0.96 -3.04 -23.40
CA PRO A 120 0.49 -2.96 -23.29
C PRO A 120 0.88 -2.95 -21.81
N ALA A 121 2.08 -3.47 -21.51
CA ALA A 121 2.65 -3.38 -20.18
C ALA A 121 2.76 -1.90 -19.75
N MET A 122 2.54 -1.65 -18.47
CA MET A 122 2.72 -0.33 -17.88
C MET A 122 4.17 0.13 -18.04
N GLY A 123 4.39 1.41 -18.30
CA GLY A 123 5.74 1.99 -18.34
C GLY A 123 6.44 1.82 -16.99
N ALA A 124 7.76 1.62 -16.98
CA ALA A 124 8.51 1.30 -15.77
C ALA A 124 8.35 2.36 -14.65
N ALA A 125 8.35 3.65 -14.99
CA ALA A 125 8.13 4.71 -14.01
C ALA A 125 6.69 4.80 -13.51
N ASP A 126 5.69 4.53 -14.36
CA ASP A 126 4.29 4.47 -13.92
C ASP A 126 4.08 3.28 -12.97
N ARG A 127 4.69 2.13 -13.30
CA ARG A 127 4.72 0.95 -12.43
C ARG A 127 5.42 1.25 -11.11
N GLY A 128 6.53 1.99 -11.17
CA GLY A 128 7.28 2.46 -10.02
C GLY A 128 6.46 3.37 -9.11
N ARG A 129 5.73 4.34 -9.67
CA ARG A 129 4.82 5.23 -8.94
C ARG A 129 3.73 4.43 -8.22
N MET A 130 3.11 3.48 -8.92
CA MET A 130 2.10 2.60 -8.33
C MET A 130 2.66 1.76 -7.17
N LEU A 131 3.85 1.19 -7.35
CA LEU A 131 4.52 0.41 -6.31
C LEU A 131 4.94 1.28 -5.12
N PHE A 132 5.45 2.48 -5.36
CA PHE A 132 5.89 3.40 -4.30
C PHE A 132 4.76 3.69 -3.31
N VAL A 133 3.55 3.96 -3.82
CA VAL A 133 2.35 4.11 -2.97
C VAL A 133 1.93 2.76 -2.36
N ALA A 134 1.81 1.70 -3.16
CA ALA A 134 1.32 0.40 -2.68
C ALA A 134 2.21 -0.25 -1.61
N LYS A 135 3.51 0.05 -1.61
CA LYS A 135 4.47 -0.40 -0.60
C LYS A 135 4.43 0.46 0.68
N GLY A 136 3.66 1.54 0.69
CA GLY A 136 3.49 2.45 1.82
C GLY A 136 4.60 3.47 1.96
N CYS A 137 5.43 3.70 0.93
CA CYS A 137 6.58 4.60 1.02
C CYS A 137 6.16 6.05 1.30
N THR A 138 5.01 6.49 0.78
CA THR A 138 4.46 7.84 0.96
C THR A 138 4.03 8.15 2.39
N ILE A 139 3.83 7.13 3.24
CA ILE A 139 3.56 7.36 4.67
C ILE A 139 4.76 8.02 5.36
N CYS A 140 5.99 7.66 4.97
CA CYS A 140 7.22 8.19 5.57
C CYS A 140 7.88 9.27 4.71
N HIS A 141 7.86 9.13 3.39
CA HIS A 141 8.56 9.99 2.45
C HIS A 141 7.59 10.89 1.69
N ALA A 142 7.90 12.19 1.60
CA ALA A 142 7.20 13.07 0.68
C ALA A 142 7.64 12.80 -0.77
N SER A 143 6.67 12.79 -1.69
CA SER A 143 6.92 12.87 -3.12
C SER A 143 5.71 13.50 -3.83
N ALA A 144 5.84 14.74 -4.31
CA ALA A 144 4.86 15.44 -5.12
C ALA A 144 4.47 14.65 -6.37
N ASP A 145 5.42 13.94 -7.00
CA ASP A 145 5.16 13.13 -8.19
C ASP A 145 4.31 11.87 -7.88
N ALA A 146 4.29 11.42 -6.63
CA ALA A 146 3.43 10.31 -6.22
C ALA A 146 1.96 10.74 -6.13
N SER A 147 1.66 11.99 -5.76
CA SER A 147 0.32 12.59 -5.65
C SER A 147 -0.77 11.58 -5.25
N ASP A 148 -0.82 11.27 -3.95
CA ASP A 148 -1.82 10.41 -3.32
C ASP A 148 -2.58 11.15 -2.20
N ASP A 149 -3.60 10.51 -1.64
CA ASP A 149 -4.45 11.02 -0.55
C ASP A 149 -4.14 10.33 0.80
N ASN A 150 -2.95 9.73 0.94
CA ASN A 150 -2.54 9.08 2.18
C ASN A 150 -2.12 10.09 3.25
N ASN A 151 -2.14 9.66 4.51
CA ASN A 151 -1.58 10.45 5.60
C ASN A 151 -0.04 10.39 5.57
N HIS A 152 0.61 11.51 5.28
CA HIS A 152 2.08 11.61 5.19
C HIS A 152 2.67 12.08 6.51
N LEU A 153 3.31 11.16 7.23
CA LEU A 153 3.92 11.43 8.54
C LEU A 153 5.30 12.09 8.44
N LYS A 154 5.88 12.17 7.23
CA LYS A 154 7.15 12.87 6.92
C LYS A 154 8.30 12.47 7.85
N VAL A 155 8.47 11.17 8.07
CA VAL A 155 9.53 10.58 8.91
C VAL A 155 10.87 10.51 8.16
N GLY A 156 10.81 10.20 6.86
CA GLY A 156 11.97 10.11 5.98
C GLY A 156 12.25 11.43 5.26
N PRO A 157 13.41 11.56 4.60
CA PRO A 157 13.70 12.71 3.75
C PRO A 157 12.67 12.82 2.62
N ASP A 158 12.43 14.06 2.21
CA ASP A 158 11.73 14.38 0.97
C ASP A 158 12.50 13.81 -0.23
N LEU A 159 11.78 13.13 -1.13
CA LEU A 159 12.35 12.47 -2.31
C LEU A 159 12.08 13.25 -3.61
N ASP A 160 11.50 14.45 -3.52
CA ASP A 160 11.18 15.27 -4.68
C ASP A 160 12.39 15.77 -5.48
N GLY A 161 12.14 16.00 -6.78
CA GLY A 161 13.02 16.79 -7.64
C GLY A 161 14.09 16.01 -8.40
N GLY A 162 13.96 14.69 -8.57
CA GLY A 162 14.81 13.91 -9.48
C GLY A 162 16.30 13.93 -9.14
N ARG A 163 16.64 14.18 -7.87
CA ARG A 163 18.03 14.34 -7.39
C ARG A 163 18.71 13.01 -7.05
N LEU A 164 17.97 11.91 -7.03
CA LEU A 164 18.49 10.61 -6.66
C LEU A 164 18.87 9.82 -7.90
N THR A 165 20.11 9.34 -7.94
CA THR A 165 20.51 8.43 -9.02
C THR A 165 19.76 7.11 -8.87
N ARG A 166 19.41 6.48 -10.00
CA ARG A 166 18.76 5.16 -10.02
C ARG A 166 19.51 4.13 -9.16
N GLN A 167 20.83 4.14 -9.24
CA GLN A 167 21.69 3.25 -8.45
C GLN A 167 21.59 3.53 -6.94
N TYR A 168 21.56 4.80 -6.53
CA TYR A 168 21.37 5.17 -5.13
C TYR A 168 20.02 4.68 -4.61
N VAL A 169 18.94 4.88 -5.38
CA VAL A 169 17.61 4.41 -5.01
C VAL A 169 17.60 2.90 -4.85
N LEU A 170 18.10 2.15 -5.84
CA LEU A 170 18.21 0.69 -5.77
C LEU A 170 18.93 0.23 -4.52
N GLN A 171 20.12 0.78 -4.25
CA GLN A 171 20.91 0.42 -3.08
C GLN A 171 20.15 0.69 -1.77
N LYS A 172 19.43 1.82 -1.68
CA LYS A 172 18.70 2.19 -0.47
C LYS A 172 17.43 1.37 -0.25
N ILE A 173 16.69 1.00 -1.29
CA ILE A 173 15.43 0.25 -1.10
C ILE A 173 15.66 -1.24 -0.90
N THR A 174 16.75 -1.81 -1.42
CA THR A 174 17.09 -3.23 -1.21
C THR A 174 17.98 -3.44 0.01
N ASN A 175 18.70 -2.41 0.46
CA ASN A 175 19.50 -2.44 1.67
C ASN A 175 19.41 -1.09 2.41
N PRO A 176 18.29 -0.83 3.10
CA PRO A 176 18.06 0.46 3.74
C PRO A 176 19.07 0.80 4.84
N ALA A 177 19.78 -0.19 5.40
CA ALA A 177 20.81 -0.04 6.44
C ALA A 177 20.42 1.00 7.51
N SER A 178 19.14 0.99 7.91
CA SER A 178 18.50 2.03 8.72
C SER A 178 17.67 1.40 9.83
N GLN A 179 17.61 2.08 10.97
CA GLN A 179 16.67 1.78 12.06
C GLN A 179 15.31 2.45 11.86
N ILE A 180 15.07 3.09 10.71
CA ILE A 180 13.82 3.82 10.45
C ILE A 180 13.15 3.24 9.21
N MET A 181 13.87 3.22 8.08
CA MET A 181 13.35 2.65 6.84
C MET A 181 13.42 1.11 6.90
N PRO A 182 12.28 0.40 6.81
CA PRO A 182 12.27 -1.05 6.85
C PRO A 182 12.79 -1.66 5.55
N ASP A 183 13.30 -2.89 5.64
CA ASP A 183 13.39 -3.77 4.49
C ASP A 183 12.00 -4.35 4.18
N LEU A 184 11.52 -4.10 2.97
CA LEU A 184 10.21 -4.56 2.50
C LEU A 184 10.29 -5.86 1.68
N GLY A 185 11.49 -6.40 1.45
CA GLY A 185 11.68 -7.61 0.66
C GLY A 185 11.25 -7.45 -0.79
N LEU A 186 11.52 -6.28 -1.39
CA LEU A 186 11.16 -5.98 -2.77
C LEU A 186 11.88 -6.93 -3.73
N SER A 187 11.18 -7.38 -4.76
CA SER A 187 11.83 -8.06 -5.89
C SER A 187 12.69 -7.09 -6.70
N ASP A 188 13.65 -7.62 -7.48
CA ASP A 188 14.49 -6.82 -8.37
C ASP A 188 13.67 -5.99 -9.36
N ALA A 189 12.56 -6.54 -9.86
CA ALA A 189 11.67 -5.86 -10.79
C ALA A 189 10.94 -4.69 -10.13
N GLU A 190 10.45 -4.86 -8.90
CA GLU A 190 9.80 -3.78 -8.15
C GLU A 190 10.80 -2.68 -7.79
N ALA A 191 11.99 -3.08 -7.32
CA ALA A 191 13.06 -2.16 -6.98
C ALA A 191 13.49 -1.33 -8.22
N ALA A 192 13.64 -1.98 -9.37
CA ALA A 192 13.96 -1.34 -10.63
C ALA A 192 12.89 -0.34 -11.09
N ALA A 193 11.60 -0.68 -10.94
CA ALA A 193 10.50 0.20 -11.31
C ALA A 193 10.43 1.42 -10.38
N ILE A 194 10.51 1.24 -9.05
CA ILE A 194 10.53 2.34 -8.08
C ILE A 194 11.73 3.27 -8.33
N ALA A 195 12.90 2.70 -8.66
CA ALA A 195 14.07 3.48 -8.99
C ALA A 195 13.90 4.29 -10.29
N ALA A 196 13.25 3.74 -11.31
CA ALA A 196 12.91 4.48 -12.54
C ALA A 196 11.99 5.68 -12.23
N PHE A 197 10.98 5.47 -11.38
CA PHE A 197 10.08 6.54 -10.93
C PHE A 197 10.84 7.66 -10.20
N LEU A 198 11.59 7.34 -9.14
CA LEU A 198 12.24 8.33 -8.29
C LEU A 198 13.44 9.06 -8.95
N SER A 199 14.05 8.43 -9.97
CA SER A 199 15.12 9.08 -10.74
C SER A 199 14.60 9.97 -11.88
N GLY A 200 13.28 10.03 -12.09
CA GLY A 200 12.69 10.85 -13.14
C GLY A 200 12.89 10.29 -14.54
N GLU A 201 13.16 8.99 -14.68
CA GLU A 201 13.15 8.30 -15.97
C GLU A 201 11.71 8.32 -16.49
N ARG A 202 11.34 9.35 -17.26
CA ARG A 202 10.03 9.39 -17.89
C ARG A 202 9.90 8.16 -18.78
N GLY A 203 8.85 7.37 -18.55
CA GLY A 203 8.46 6.32 -19.46
C GLY A 203 8.39 6.91 -20.86
N ALA A 204 9.14 6.33 -21.80
CA ALA A 204 9.08 6.74 -23.19
C ALA A 204 7.62 6.68 -23.63
N ALA A 205 7.02 7.84 -23.86
CA ALA A 205 5.74 7.95 -24.51
C ALA A 205 5.91 7.36 -25.91
N THR A 206 5.46 6.12 -26.10
CA THR A 206 5.21 5.60 -27.43
C THR A 206 4.03 6.36 -28.02
N GLY A 207 4.34 7.41 -28.77
CA GLY A 207 3.58 7.91 -29.91
C GLY A 207 2.16 8.42 -29.67
N ARG A 208 2.00 9.74 -29.81
CA ARG A 208 1.04 10.30 -30.77
C ARG A 208 1.58 11.60 -31.34
#